data_AF-A0A846BTY0-F1
#
_entry.id   AF-A0A846BTY0-F1
#
_cell.length_a   1.000
_cell.length_b   1.000
_cell.length_c   1.000
_cell.angle_alpha   90.00
_cell.angle_beta   90.00
_cell.angle_gamma   90.00
#
_symmetry.space_group_name_H-M   'P 1'
#
loop_
_entity.id
_entity.type
_entity.pdbx_description
1 polymer ?
#
loop_
_entity_poly.entity_id
_entity_poly.type
_entity_poly.pdbx_seq_one_letter_code
_entity_poly.pdbx_strand_id
1 'polypeptide(L)'
;MNKLWSKVLLSLCGMIFVFLVKHSTSTQTIAGSITANSADNFVNSMGVVTHLSYTDTPYVQNWNDNNPKYNLKTLLAELGIRHIRDRMLSPSYASVLSYAPERFAQLYKDLGITLTAVIDLREDDFLNASPIPGELEFWSTGSSDVNGEIINFADLIEAIEGPNEYDNEQLPDQNWMETLIDYQTQLYSLVKDNDILAAKPVLMPSLIYTAHCGKIGDLSHISDKANVHSYANYPYWRFPSSTLNWYLNNIKKCSSEQPIIATETGYPTL
;
A
#
# COMPACT_ATOMS: atom_id res chain seq x y z
N MET A 1 -63.53 44.93 50.64
CA MET A 1 -62.38 45.17 51.54
C MET A 1 -61.20 45.64 50.72
N ASN A 2 -60.76 46.88 50.99
CA ASN A 2 -59.46 47.56 50.72
C ASN A 2 -58.86 47.41 49.30
N LYS A 3 -59.00 48.35 48.35
CA LYS A 3 -58.38 49.71 48.22
C LYS A 3 -56.87 49.78 48.52
N LEU A 4 -56.05 50.06 47.48
CA LEU A 4 -55.00 51.12 47.37
C LEU A 4 -54.29 50.95 46.00
N TRP A 5 -54.54 51.78 44.96
CA TRP A 5 -53.87 53.06 44.62
C TRP A 5 -52.32 52.91 44.50
N SER A 6 -51.62 53.15 43.39
CA SER A 6 -51.50 54.37 42.56
C SER A 6 -50.68 54.05 41.27
N LYS A 7 -51.17 54.37 40.06
CA LYS A 7 -50.79 55.51 39.17
C LYS A 7 -49.28 55.75 39.01
N VAL A 8 -48.76 55.73 37.77
CA VAL A 8 -48.20 56.89 37.03
C VAL A 8 -47.38 56.46 35.77
N LEU A 9 -47.82 57.03 34.64
CA LEU A 9 -47.16 57.52 33.41
C LEU A 9 -46.00 56.78 32.69
N LEU A 10 -46.25 56.64 31.38
CA LEU A 10 -45.40 56.93 30.20
C LEU A 10 -43.89 56.67 30.28
N SER A 11 -43.41 55.84 29.34
CA SER A 11 -42.55 56.35 28.26
C SER A 11 -42.45 55.34 27.11
N LEU A 12 -42.75 55.80 25.89
CA LEU A 12 -42.28 55.20 24.65
C LEU A 12 -40.75 55.25 24.63
N CYS A 13 -40.10 54.10 24.70
CA CYS A 13 -38.76 53.94 24.14
C CYS A 13 -38.76 52.67 23.31
N GLY A 14 -38.65 52.83 22.00
CA GLY A 14 -38.41 51.73 21.07
C GLY A 14 -37.10 51.03 21.46
N MET A 15 -37.19 49.76 21.81
CA MET A 15 -36.04 48.89 21.87
C MET A 15 -35.78 48.36 20.47
N ILE A 16 -34.96 49.08 19.71
CA ILE A 16 -34.22 48.49 18.60
C ILE A 16 -33.20 47.56 19.26
N PHE A 17 -33.45 46.24 19.20
CA PHE A 17 -32.40 45.25 19.44
C PHE A 17 -31.41 45.33 18.28
N VAL A 18 -30.33 46.09 18.47
CA VAL A 18 -29.15 45.95 17.61
C VAL A 18 -28.49 44.64 18.01
N PHE A 19 -28.78 43.57 17.25
CA PHE A 19 -27.90 42.42 17.23
C PHE A 19 -26.56 42.86 16.63
N LEU A 20 -25.59 43.13 17.49
CA LEU A 20 -24.18 43.14 17.11
C LEU A 20 -23.82 41.70 16.72
N VAL A 21 -24.08 41.35 15.46
CA VAL A 21 -23.42 40.21 14.83
C VAL A 21 -21.94 40.58 14.80
N LYS A 22 -21.17 40.08 15.77
CA LYS A 22 -19.72 39.93 15.61
C LYS A 22 -19.54 39.08 14.37
N HIS A 23 -19.32 39.72 13.23
CA HIS A 23 -18.73 39.06 12.08
C HIS A 23 -17.33 38.66 12.55
N SER A 24 -17.22 37.44 13.05
CA SER A 24 -15.94 36.75 13.07
C SER A 24 -15.52 36.67 11.61
N THR A 25 -14.69 37.60 11.17
CA THR A 25 -13.90 37.46 9.95
C THR A 25 -13.08 36.19 10.16
N SER A 26 -13.59 35.07 9.66
CA SER A 26 -12.76 33.90 9.46
C SER A 26 -11.67 34.35 8.51
N THR A 27 -10.48 34.56 9.04
CA THR A 27 -9.27 34.57 8.23
C THR A 27 -9.26 33.23 7.53
N GLN A 28 -9.65 33.21 6.24
CA GLN A 28 -9.33 32.12 5.35
C GLN A 28 -7.80 32.05 5.35
N THR A 29 -7.26 31.08 6.08
CA THR A 29 -5.88 30.66 5.90
C THR A 29 -5.76 30.30 4.43
N ILE A 30 -5.08 31.15 3.66
CA ILE A 30 -4.69 30.81 2.30
C ILE A 30 -3.91 29.51 2.43
N ALA A 31 -4.47 28.41 1.93
CA ALA A 31 -3.75 27.15 1.83
C ALA A 31 -2.41 27.49 1.16
N GLY A 32 -1.30 27.28 1.87
CA GLY A 32 0.02 27.70 1.41
C GLY A 32 0.25 27.26 -0.03
N SER A 33 0.94 28.08 -0.83
CA SER A 33 1.24 27.73 -2.21
C SER A 33 1.92 26.36 -2.23
N ILE A 34 1.24 25.35 -2.75
CA ILE A 34 1.83 24.04 -2.98
C ILE A 34 2.82 24.18 -4.13
N THR A 35 4.04 23.66 -3.95
CA THR A 35 5.01 23.59 -5.04
C THR A 35 4.44 22.68 -6.13
N ALA A 36 4.34 23.19 -7.36
CA ALA A 36 3.94 22.37 -8.49
C ALA A 36 5.00 21.27 -8.71
N ASN A 37 4.56 20.02 -8.74
CA ASN A 37 5.39 18.89 -9.14
C ASN A 37 5.20 18.63 -10.64
N SER A 38 6.21 18.06 -11.30
CA SER A 38 6.04 17.63 -12.69
C SER A 38 4.98 16.52 -12.76
N ALA A 39 4.21 16.49 -13.85
CA ALA A 39 3.26 15.40 -14.09
C ALA A 39 3.98 14.04 -14.12
N ASP A 40 5.21 14.00 -14.64
CA ASP A 40 6.03 12.80 -14.66
C ASP A 40 6.40 12.32 -13.25
N ASN A 41 6.75 13.23 -12.32
CA ASN A 41 6.99 12.87 -10.92
C ASN A 41 5.73 12.33 -10.24
N PHE A 42 4.55 12.85 -10.61
CA PHE A 42 3.29 12.32 -10.10
C PHE A 42 3.04 10.90 -10.63
N VAL A 43 3.22 10.63 -11.92
CA VAL A 43 3.11 9.28 -12.49
C VAL A 43 4.12 8.32 -11.86
N ASN A 44 5.36 8.76 -11.64
CA ASN A 44 6.41 8.00 -10.96
C ASN A 44 6.15 7.82 -9.45
N SER A 45 5.06 8.36 -8.91
CA SER A 45 4.63 8.08 -7.53
C SER A 45 3.52 7.04 -7.45
N MET A 46 3.01 6.59 -8.60
CA MET A 46 1.91 5.65 -8.70
C MET A 46 2.37 4.30 -9.24
N GLY A 47 1.81 3.23 -8.69
CA GLY A 47 1.94 1.87 -9.20
C GLY A 47 0.59 1.20 -9.34
N VAL A 48 0.58 0.00 -9.91
CA VAL A 48 -0.61 -0.88 -9.93
C VAL A 48 -0.29 -2.26 -9.37
N VAL A 49 -1.23 -2.80 -8.60
CA VAL A 49 -1.18 -4.20 -8.20
C VAL A 49 -1.51 -5.04 -9.43
N THR A 50 -0.72 -6.08 -9.67
CA THR A 50 -1.02 -7.12 -10.65
C THR A 50 -1.24 -8.45 -9.94
N HIS A 51 -1.77 -9.41 -10.69
CA HIS A 51 -1.81 -10.81 -10.25
C HIS A 51 -1.36 -11.71 -11.41
N LEU A 52 -0.16 -11.46 -11.94
CA LEU A 52 0.40 -12.15 -13.11
C LEU A 52 0.63 -13.63 -12.86
N SER A 53 0.46 -14.11 -11.64
CA SER A 53 0.53 -15.52 -11.25
C SER A 53 -0.86 -16.16 -11.03
N TYR A 54 -1.98 -15.42 -11.12
CA TYR A 54 -3.30 -15.99 -10.85
C TYR A 54 -3.91 -16.55 -12.14
N THR A 55 -3.73 -17.86 -12.36
CA THR A 55 -4.01 -18.57 -13.63
C THR A 55 -5.44 -18.40 -14.14
N ASP A 56 -6.41 -18.19 -13.25
CA ASP A 56 -7.84 -18.08 -13.53
C ASP A 56 -8.32 -16.63 -13.72
N THR A 57 -7.40 -15.67 -13.79
CA THR A 57 -7.73 -14.24 -13.93
C THR A 57 -7.40 -13.68 -15.33
N PRO A 58 -8.01 -12.54 -15.71
CA PRO A 58 -7.62 -11.80 -16.92
C PRO A 58 -6.13 -11.42 -16.97
N TYR A 59 -5.46 -11.34 -15.81
CA TYR A 59 -4.03 -11.03 -15.75
C TYR A 59 -3.19 -12.06 -16.50
N VAL A 60 -3.62 -13.32 -16.46
CA VAL A 60 -2.94 -14.42 -17.14
C VAL A 60 -3.52 -14.69 -18.52
N GLN A 61 -4.85 -14.69 -18.62
CA GLN A 61 -5.56 -15.03 -19.84
C GLN A 61 -5.31 -14.03 -20.97
N ASN A 62 -5.11 -12.75 -20.63
CA ASN A 62 -4.99 -11.70 -21.63
C ASN A 62 -3.57 -11.14 -21.77
N TRP A 63 -2.54 -11.81 -21.23
CA TRP A 63 -1.15 -11.33 -21.25
C TRP A 63 -0.69 -10.86 -22.63
N ASN A 64 -0.99 -11.67 -23.66
CA ASN A 64 -0.68 -11.40 -25.06
C ASN A 64 -1.93 -11.56 -25.94
N ASP A 65 -3.08 -11.05 -25.50
CA ASP A 65 -4.29 -11.07 -26.33
C ASP A 65 -4.04 -10.34 -27.66
N ASN A 66 -4.55 -10.89 -28.77
CA ASN A 66 -4.39 -10.28 -30.09
C ASN A 66 -5.20 -8.98 -30.25
N ASN A 67 -6.19 -8.76 -29.39
CA ASN A 67 -6.94 -7.52 -29.29
C ASN A 67 -6.27 -6.59 -28.26
N PRO A 68 -5.71 -5.44 -28.67
CA PRO A 68 -5.06 -4.49 -27.76
C PRO A 68 -5.94 -4.04 -26.60
N LYS A 69 -7.27 -4.03 -26.77
CA LYS A 69 -8.23 -3.68 -25.72
C LYS A 69 -8.17 -4.62 -24.51
N TYR A 70 -7.73 -5.85 -24.71
CA TYR A 70 -7.62 -6.86 -23.66
C TYR A 70 -6.17 -7.19 -23.34
N ASN A 71 -5.24 -6.94 -24.26
CA ASN A 71 -3.82 -7.22 -24.08
C ASN A 71 -3.24 -6.48 -22.87
N LEU A 72 -2.95 -7.22 -21.80
CA LEU A 72 -2.52 -6.63 -20.53
C LEU A 72 -1.21 -5.86 -20.68
N LYS A 73 -0.24 -6.41 -21.42
CA LYS A 73 1.07 -5.76 -21.62
C LYS A 73 0.92 -4.42 -22.34
N THR A 74 0.06 -4.36 -23.37
CA THR A 74 -0.26 -3.10 -24.07
C THR A 74 -0.96 -2.12 -23.14
N LEU A 75 -1.95 -2.56 -22.36
CA LEU A 75 -2.66 -1.69 -21.43
C LEU A 75 -1.74 -1.11 -20.34
N LEU A 76 -0.80 -1.90 -19.82
CA LEU A 76 0.21 -1.41 -18.87
C LEU A 76 1.14 -0.38 -19.52
N ALA A 77 1.55 -0.60 -20.77
CA ALA A 77 2.36 0.36 -21.52
C ALA A 77 1.62 1.70 -21.76
N GLU A 78 0.35 1.63 -22.15
CA GLU A 78 -0.49 2.82 -22.41
C GLU A 78 -0.82 3.62 -21.15
N LEU A 79 -0.87 2.95 -19.98
CA LEU A 79 -1.12 3.60 -18.70
C LEU A 79 0.06 4.49 -18.24
N GLY A 80 1.26 4.25 -18.77
CA GLY A 80 2.47 5.03 -18.47
C GLY A 80 3.04 4.82 -17.07
N ILE A 81 2.52 3.84 -16.32
CA ILE A 81 3.00 3.47 -14.99
C ILE A 81 4.30 2.69 -15.10
N ARG A 82 5.19 2.90 -14.12
CA ARG A 82 6.54 2.31 -14.09
C ARG A 82 6.75 1.35 -12.92
N HIS A 83 5.73 1.19 -12.07
CA HIS A 83 5.80 0.46 -10.83
C HIS A 83 4.64 -0.54 -10.76
N ILE A 84 4.93 -1.81 -10.54
CA ILE A 84 3.93 -2.83 -10.26
C ILE A 84 4.22 -3.53 -8.94
N ARG A 85 3.19 -4.10 -8.34
CA ARG A 85 3.30 -4.94 -7.15
C ARG A 85 2.67 -6.29 -7.41
N ASP A 86 3.39 -7.35 -7.08
CA ASP A 86 2.91 -8.73 -7.19
C ASP A 86 3.75 -9.67 -6.35
N ARG A 87 3.30 -10.92 -6.25
CA ARG A 87 4.06 -12.02 -5.67
C ARG A 87 4.89 -12.67 -6.77
N MET A 88 6.22 -12.56 -6.66
CA MET A 88 7.16 -13.29 -7.51
C MET A 88 7.68 -14.49 -6.72
N LEU A 89 7.46 -15.70 -7.23
CA LEU A 89 7.94 -16.94 -6.60
C LEU A 89 8.86 -17.67 -7.56
N SER A 90 9.84 -18.36 -6.98
CA SER A 90 10.65 -19.33 -7.69
C SER A 90 9.75 -20.44 -8.25
N PRO A 91 10.05 -20.96 -9.46
CA PRO A 91 9.31 -22.09 -10.03
C PRO A 91 9.31 -23.34 -9.12
N SER A 92 10.31 -23.49 -8.26
CA SER A 92 10.38 -24.55 -7.25
C SER A 92 9.31 -24.45 -6.17
N TYR A 93 8.88 -23.24 -5.82
CA TYR A 93 7.88 -23.02 -4.78
C TYR A 93 6.45 -23.01 -5.35
N ALA A 94 6.28 -22.64 -6.62
CA ALA A 94 4.98 -22.63 -7.28
C ALA A 94 5.07 -23.11 -8.74
N SER A 95 5.20 -24.43 -8.92
CA SER A 95 5.41 -25.06 -10.24
C SER A 95 4.36 -24.73 -11.30
N VAL A 96 3.15 -24.32 -10.90
CA VAL A 96 2.07 -23.86 -11.80
C VAL A 96 2.19 -22.40 -12.23
N LEU A 97 3.16 -21.64 -11.71
CA LEU A 97 3.31 -20.19 -11.90
C LEU A 97 4.58 -19.80 -12.67
N SER A 98 5.21 -20.75 -13.37
CA SER A 98 6.52 -20.59 -14.02
C SER A 98 6.61 -19.43 -15.02
N TYR A 99 5.48 -18.96 -15.55
CA TYR A 99 5.41 -17.86 -16.51
C TYR A 99 5.46 -16.46 -15.86
N ALA A 100 5.11 -16.31 -14.57
CA ALA A 100 5.06 -14.98 -13.95
C ALA A 100 6.43 -14.28 -13.91
N PRO A 101 7.54 -14.95 -13.51
CA PRO A 101 8.88 -14.35 -13.58
C PRO A 101 9.26 -13.87 -14.99
N GLU A 102 8.96 -14.65 -16.03
CA GLU A 102 9.22 -14.26 -17.43
C GLU A 102 8.42 -13.02 -17.83
N ARG A 103 7.19 -12.88 -17.32
CA ARG A 103 6.34 -11.71 -17.59
C ARG A 103 6.85 -10.45 -16.92
N PHE A 104 7.31 -10.53 -15.67
CA PHE A 104 7.98 -9.40 -15.01
C PHE A 104 9.23 -8.98 -15.79
N ALA A 105 10.02 -9.95 -16.25
CA ALA A 105 11.19 -9.71 -17.10
C ALA A 105 10.83 -8.96 -18.39
N GLN A 106 9.76 -9.39 -19.07
CA GLN A 106 9.28 -8.74 -20.29
C GLN A 106 8.82 -7.30 -20.02
N LEU A 107 8.13 -7.02 -18.91
CA LEU A 107 7.73 -5.64 -18.57
C LEU A 107 8.94 -4.76 -18.29
N TYR A 108 9.94 -5.28 -17.58
CA TYR A 108 11.15 -4.55 -17.30
C TYR A 108 11.94 -4.28 -18.59
N LYS A 109 12.18 -5.31 -19.41
CA LYS A 109 12.98 -5.21 -20.64
C LYS A 109 12.33 -4.29 -21.67
N ASP A 110 11.03 -4.41 -21.86
CA ASP A 110 10.34 -3.71 -22.94
C ASP A 110 9.82 -2.33 -22.53
N LEU A 111 9.49 -2.13 -21.25
CA LEU A 111 8.82 -0.93 -20.75
C LEU A 111 9.55 -0.23 -19.59
N GLY A 112 10.58 -0.85 -19.00
CA GLY A 112 11.27 -0.32 -17.82
C GLY A 112 10.42 -0.36 -16.54
N ILE A 113 9.37 -1.19 -16.52
CA ILE A 113 8.50 -1.35 -15.34
C ILE A 113 9.21 -2.20 -14.29
N THR A 114 9.27 -1.70 -13.05
CA THR A 114 9.86 -2.38 -11.89
C THR A 114 8.82 -3.01 -10.97
N LEU A 115 9.25 -3.97 -10.15
CA LEU A 115 8.40 -4.80 -9.30
C LEU A 115 8.71 -4.59 -7.81
N THR A 116 7.70 -4.21 -7.04
CA THR A 116 7.64 -4.46 -5.60
C THR A 116 7.24 -5.92 -5.39
N ALA A 117 8.20 -6.75 -4.99
CA ALA A 117 8.04 -8.20 -4.89
C ALA A 117 7.62 -8.63 -3.48
N VAL A 118 6.43 -9.20 -3.35
CA VAL A 118 5.89 -9.66 -2.06
C VAL A 118 6.46 -11.04 -1.72
N ILE A 119 7.10 -11.18 -0.55
CA ILE A 119 7.52 -12.45 0.03
C ILE A 119 6.54 -12.81 1.16
N ASP A 120 5.47 -13.49 0.77
CA ASP A 120 4.45 -14.04 1.67
C ASP A 120 4.41 -15.56 1.49
N LEU A 121 5.31 -16.26 2.18
CA LEU A 121 5.45 -17.71 2.08
C LEU A 121 4.69 -18.36 3.23
N ARG A 122 3.67 -19.16 2.89
CA ARG A 122 2.81 -19.84 3.85
C ARG A 122 2.79 -21.35 3.63
N GLU A 123 2.77 -22.10 4.71
CA GLU A 123 2.54 -23.53 4.76
C GLU A 123 1.35 -23.77 5.71
N ASP A 124 0.28 -24.38 5.20
CA ASP A 124 -0.99 -24.56 5.94
C ASP A 124 -1.52 -23.28 6.62
N ASP A 125 -1.47 -22.15 5.91
CA ASP A 125 -1.85 -20.80 6.37
C ASP A 125 -0.94 -20.19 7.46
N PHE A 126 0.15 -20.85 7.83
CA PHE A 126 1.19 -20.30 8.73
C PHE A 126 2.37 -19.74 7.94
N LEU A 127 2.91 -18.60 8.36
CA LEU A 127 4.13 -18.07 7.74
C LEU A 127 5.30 -19.03 7.93
N ASN A 128 6.02 -19.31 6.84
CA ASN A 128 7.20 -20.14 6.84
C ASN A 128 8.36 -19.41 6.16
N ALA A 129 9.33 -18.95 6.95
CA ALA A 129 10.52 -18.23 6.47
C ALA A 129 11.60 -19.16 5.86
N SER A 130 11.51 -20.47 6.09
CA SER A 130 12.53 -21.44 5.64
C SER A 130 12.84 -21.40 4.13
N PRO A 131 11.88 -21.12 3.22
CA PRO A 131 12.16 -21.04 1.79
C PRO A 131 12.73 -19.68 1.33
N ILE A 132 12.74 -18.63 2.16
CA ILE A 132 13.23 -17.29 1.77
C ILE A 132 14.63 -17.33 1.13
N PRO A 133 15.64 -18.05 1.66
CA PRO A 133 16.96 -18.09 1.04
C PRO A 133 16.94 -18.60 -0.41
N GLY A 134 16.07 -19.58 -0.72
CA GLY A 134 15.91 -20.10 -2.08
C GLY A 134 15.26 -19.08 -3.03
N GLU A 135 14.30 -18.31 -2.54
CA GLU A 135 13.70 -17.20 -3.30
C GLU A 135 14.72 -16.10 -3.59
N LEU A 136 15.49 -15.69 -2.58
CA LEU A 136 16.52 -14.66 -2.74
C LEU A 136 17.64 -15.11 -3.68
N GLU A 137 18.08 -16.37 -3.58
CA GLU A 137 19.06 -16.94 -4.51
C GLU A 137 18.52 -16.91 -5.95
N PHE A 138 17.28 -17.38 -6.16
CA PHE A 138 16.63 -17.35 -7.48
C PHE A 138 16.58 -15.91 -8.05
N TRP A 139 16.27 -14.92 -7.22
CA TRP A 139 16.23 -13.52 -7.65
C TRP A 139 17.61 -12.94 -7.94
N SER A 140 18.62 -13.33 -7.16
CA SER A 140 20.01 -12.90 -7.31
C SER A 140 20.68 -13.50 -8.54
N THR A 141 20.42 -14.79 -8.85
CA THR A 141 21.04 -15.47 -9.99
C THR A 141 20.27 -15.25 -11.29
N GLY A 142 18.99 -14.92 -11.20
CA GLY A 142 18.12 -14.83 -12.36
C GLY A 142 17.68 -16.20 -12.89
N SER A 143 17.02 -16.18 -14.04
CA SER A 143 16.64 -17.38 -14.80
C SER A 143 16.81 -17.16 -16.29
N SER A 144 17.09 -18.21 -17.06
CA SER A 144 17.04 -18.12 -18.52
C SER A 144 15.60 -18.06 -19.01
N ASP A 145 15.33 -17.22 -20.01
CA ASP A 145 14.09 -17.23 -20.78
C ASP A 145 14.07 -18.40 -21.78
N VAL A 146 12.97 -18.54 -22.53
CA VAL A 146 12.81 -19.59 -23.56
C VAL A 146 13.84 -19.53 -24.69
N ASN A 147 14.55 -18.40 -24.85
CA ASN A 147 15.60 -18.20 -25.85
C ASN A 147 17.01 -18.38 -25.25
N GLY A 148 17.13 -18.67 -23.95
CA GLY A 148 18.39 -18.84 -23.25
C GLY A 148 19.02 -17.52 -22.75
N GLU A 149 18.33 -16.39 -22.83
CA GLU A 149 18.79 -15.11 -22.30
C GLU A 149 18.60 -15.09 -20.78
N ILE A 150 19.63 -14.73 -20.02
CA ILE A 150 19.53 -14.62 -18.56
C ILE A 150 18.73 -13.36 -18.21
N ILE A 151 17.61 -13.56 -17.54
CA ILE A 151 16.82 -12.54 -16.89
C ILE A 151 17.45 -12.28 -15.51
N ASN A 152 17.99 -11.08 -15.31
CA ASN A 152 18.42 -10.65 -13.98
C ASN A 152 17.22 -10.07 -13.19
N PHE A 153 16.68 -10.85 -12.25
CA PHE A 153 15.54 -10.39 -11.45
C PHE A 153 15.92 -9.28 -10.46
N ALA A 154 17.17 -9.23 -10.00
CA ALA A 154 17.62 -8.17 -9.11
C ALA A 154 17.49 -6.77 -9.74
N ASP A 155 17.63 -6.65 -11.06
CA ASP A 155 17.49 -5.36 -11.74
C ASP A 155 16.04 -4.88 -11.80
N LEU A 156 15.08 -5.80 -11.98
CA LEU A 156 13.66 -5.45 -12.07
C LEU A 156 12.99 -5.23 -10.70
N ILE A 157 13.53 -5.81 -9.64
CA ILE A 157 13.00 -5.62 -8.27
C ILE A 157 13.32 -4.20 -7.81
N GLU A 158 12.31 -3.38 -7.54
CA GLU A 158 12.49 -2.07 -6.90
C GLU A 158 12.50 -2.16 -5.38
N ALA A 159 11.77 -3.13 -4.83
CA ALA A 159 11.51 -3.26 -3.41
C ALA A 159 11.07 -4.70 -3.08
N ILE A 160 11.32 -5.12 -1.84
CA ILE A 160 10.89 -6.42 -1.31
C ILE A 160 9.88 -6.14 -0.21
N GLU A 161 8.68 -6.69 -0.30
CA GLU A 161 7.61 -6.49 0.67
C GLU A 161 7.46 -7.73 1.56
N GLY A 162 7.27 -7.50 2.86
CA GLY A 162 6.93 -8.55 3.82
C GLY A 162 5.54 -9.16 3.59
N PRO A 163 5.09 -10.03 4.51
CA PRO A 163 3.80 -10.72 4.40
C PRO A 163 2.61 -9.79 4.16
N ASN A 164 1.67 -10.30 3.35
CA ASN A 164 0.45 -9.58 2.99
C ASN A 164 -0.66 -9.87 4.00
N GLU A 165 -1.06 -8.87 4.79
CA GLU A 165 -2.31 -8.93 5.57
C GLU A 165 -2.40 -10.14 6.52
N TYR A 166 -1.28 -10.49 7.17
CA TYR A 166 -1.22 -11.66 8.06
C TYR A 166 -2.01 -11.50 9.36
N ASP A 167 -2.50 -10.29 9.67
CA ASP A 167 -3.40 -10.02 10.78
C ASP A 167 -4.87 -10.33 10.47
N ASN A 168 -5.13 -11.06 9.38
CA ASN A 168 -6.44 -11.58 9.05
C ASN A 168 -6.94 -12.56 10.12
N GLU A 169 -8.00 -12.17 10.83
CA GLU A 169 -8.63 -12.96 11.89
C GLU A 169 -9.20 -14.31 11.41
N GLN A 170 -9.29 -14.55 10.09
CA GLN A 170 -9.68 -15.85 9.52
C GLN A 170 -8.52 -16.86 9.51
N LEU A 171 -7.28 -16.40 9.67
CA LEU A 171 -6.12 -17.28 9.75
C LEU A 171 -6.09 -18.01 11.10
N PRO A 172 -5.57 -19.25 11.13
CA PRO A 172 -5.62 -20.08 12.34
C PRO A 172 -4.65 -19.61 13.45
N ASP A 173 -3.66 -18.78 13.12
CA ASP A 173 -2.57 -18.42 14.03
C ASP A 173 -3.02 -17.48 15.17
N GLN A 174 -3.11 -18.04 16.37
CA GLN A 174 -3.43 -17.27 17.59
C GLN A 174 -2.27 -16.37 18.06
N ASN A 175 -1.05 -16.65 17.59
CA ASN A 175 0.17 -15.91 17.90
C ASN A 175 0.66 -15.09 16.70
N TRP A 176 -0.24 -14.75 15.77
CA TRP A 176 0.10 -14.10 14.50
C TRP A 176 1.05 -12.90 14.62
N MET A 177 1.00 -12.12 15.72
CA MET A 177 1.91 -10.99 15.92
C MET A 177 3.36 -11.44 16.09
N GLU A 178 3.61 -12.44 16.93
CA GLU A 178 4.95 -12.99 17.17
C GLU A 178 5.46 -13.65 15.88
N THR A 179 4.62 -14.48 15.25
CA THR A 179 4.91 -15.11 13.96
C THR A 179 5.26 -14.09 12.88
N LEU A 180 4.50 -12.99 12.77
CA LEU A 180 4.74 -11.93 11.79
C LEU A 180 6.06 -11.20 12.04
N ILE A 181 6.35 -10.85 13.30
CA ILE A 181 7.59 -10.17 13.68
C ILE A 181 8.80 -11.08 13.42
N ASP A 182 8.72 -12.35 13.79
CA ASP A 182 9.79 -13.33 13.58
C ASP A 182 10.06 -13.56 12.09
N TYR A 183 9.00 -13.66 11.28
CA TYR A 183 9.12 -13.78 9.84
C TYR A 183 9.76 -12.52 9.23
N GLN A 184 9.25 -11.34 9.58
CA GLN A 184 9.76 -10.08 9.05
C GLN A 184 11.22 -9.84 9.45
N THR A 185 11.60 -10.25 10.66
CA THR A 185 12.99 -10.17 11.15
C THR A 185 13.91 -11.05 10.30
N GLN A 186 13.49 -12.29 10.03
CA GLN A 186 14.25 -13.21 9.17
C GLN A 186 14.35 -12.70 7.74
N LEU A 187 13.24 -12.26 7.16
CA LEU A 187 13.21 -11.68 5.83
C LEU A 187 14.18 -10.49 5.72
N TYR A 188 14.09 -9.53 6.65
CA TYR A 188 14.94 -8.36 6.65
C TYR A 188 16.42 -8.75 6.75
N SER A 189 16.80 -9.61 7.71
CA SER A 189 18.19 -10.07 7.84
C SER A 189 18.68 -10.73 6.56
N LEU A 190 17.93 -11.68 6.01
CA LEU A 190 18.33 -12.44 4.82
C LEU A 190 18.48 -11.55 3.58
N VAL A 191 17.63 -10.54 3.41
CA VAL A 191 17.78 -9.55 2.33
C VAL A 191 19.03 -8.71 2.55
N LYS A 192 19.27 -8.22 3.78
CA LYS A 192 20.42 -7.35 4.10
C LYS A 192 21.76 -8.10 4.08
N ASP A 193 21.75 -9.40 4.26
CA ASP A 193 22.92 -10.27 4.16
C ASP A 193 23.21 -10.75 2.71
N ASN A 194 22.31 -10.49 1.76
CA ASN A 194 22.48 -10.85 0.35
C ASN A 194 23.19 -9.72 -0.43
N ASP A 195 24.43 -9.95 -0.88
CA ASP A 195 25.26 -8.94 -1.57
C ASP A 195 24.61 -8.29 -2.79
N ILE A 196 23.68 -8.97 -3.46
CA ILE A 196 22.99 -8.46 -4.67
C ILE A 196 21.73 -7.68 -4.30
N LEU A 197 21.01 -8.11 -3.27
CA LEU A 197 19.70 -7.55 -2.90
C LEU A 197 19.73 -6.61 -1.69
N ALA A 198 20.84 -6.53 -0.95
CA ALA A 198 20.94 -5.73 0.28
C ALA A 198 20.62 -4.23 0.07
N ALA A 199 20.88 -3.72 -1.13
CA ALA A 199 20.57 -2.34 -1.50
C ALA A 199 19.07 -2.10 -1.78
N LYS A 200 18.27 -3.16 -1.96
CA LYS A 200 16.83 -3.04 -2.17
C LYS A 200 16.15 -2.70 -0.85
N PRO A 201 15.19 -1.76 -0.85
CA PRO A 201 14.39 -1.47 0.34
C PRO A 201 13.49 -2.66 0.67
N VAL A 202 13.42 -3.00 1.96
CA VAL A 202 12.48 -3.95 2.52
C VAL A 202 11.31 -3.17 3.11
N LEU A 203 10.11 -3.40 2.61
CA LEU A 203 8.89 -2.79 3.13
C LEU A 203 8.38 -3.63 4.30
N MET A 204 7.82 -2.95 5.29
CA MET A 204 7.06 -3.56 6.38
C MET A 204 5.94 -4.46 5.83
N PRO A 205 5.51 -5.52 6.55
CA PRO A 205 4.29 -6.23 6.20
C PRO A 205 3.10 -5.28 6.10
N SER A 206 2.16 -5.60 5.22
CA SER A 206 0.87 -4.93 5.22
C SER A 206 -0.07 -5.55 6.26
N LEU A 207 -1.04 -4.76 6.71
CA LEU A 207 -2.04 -5.17 7.67
C LEU A 207 -3.44 -4.84 7.13
N ILE A 208 -4.39 -5.76 7.28
CA ILE A 208 -5.82 -5.47 7.11
C ILE A 208 -6.21 -4.37 8.10
N TYR A 209 -5.77 -4.53 9.35
CA TYR A 209 -6.16 -3.68 10.44
C TYR A 209 -4.99 -2.80 10.87
N THR A 210 -4.76 -1.67 10.22
CA THR A 210 -3.67 -0.75 10.65
C THR A 210 -3.78 -0.31 12.12
N ALA A 211 -4.94 -0.39 12.74
CA ALA A 211 -5.11 -0.20 14.18
C ALA A 211 -4.23 -1.16 15.03
N HIS A 212 -3.89 -2.33 14.50
CA HIS A 212 -2.96 -3.29 15.10
C HIS A 212 -1.52 -2.80 15.19
N CYS A 213 -1.13 -1.75 14.46
CA CYS A 213 0.18 -1.12 14.65
C CYS A 213 0.42 -0.63 16.09
N GLY A 214 -0.64 -0.27 16.83
CA GLY A 214 -0.51 0.06 18.26
C GLY A 214 -0.25 -1.14 19.18
N LYS A 215 -0.52 -2.37 18.71
CA LYS A 215 -0.28 -3.62 19.45
C LYS A 215 1.08 -4.21 19.11
N ILE A 216 1.44 -4.20 17.82
CA ILE A 216 2.69 -4.75 17.28
C ILE A 216 3.91 -3.96 17.78
N GLY A 217 3.79 -2.62 17.85
CA GLY A 217 4.92 -1.75 18.15
C GLY A 217 5.74 -1.41 16.90
N ASP A 218 6.89 -0.74 17.11
CA ASP A 218 7.71 -0.19 16.04
C ASP A 218 8.55 -1.25 15.31
N LEU A 219 8.32 -1.38 14.00
CA LEU A 219 8.99 -2.31 13.10
C LEU A 219 10.09 -1.64 12.26
N SER A 220 10.41 -0.38 12.55
CA SER A 220 11.42 0.40 11.81
C SER A 220 12.84 -0.21 11.81
N HIS A 221 13.11 -1.15 12.73
CA HIS A 221 14.39 -1.85 12.84
C HIS A 221 14.48 -3.12 11.96
N ILE A 222 13.37 -3.59 11.40
CA ILE A 222 13.26 -4.76 10.50
C ILE A 222 12.53 -4.41 9.19
N SER A 223 12.61 -3.16 8.78
CA SER A 223 12.11 -2.64 7.51
C SER A 223 12.86 -1.35 7.17
N ASP A 224 12.85 -0.93 5.91
CA ASP A 224 13.38 0.37 5.45
C ASP A 224 12.25 1.39 5.18
N LYS A 225 11.05 0.89 4.91
CA LYS A 225 9.87 1.69 4.54
C LYS A 225 8.61 1.13 5.21
N ALA A 226 7.72 2.02 5.62
CA ALA A 226 6.40 1.65 6.10
C ALA A 226 5.50 1.25 4.93
N ASN A 227 4.56 0.36 5.20
CA ASN A 227 3.61 -0.14 4.22
C ASN A 227 2.17 0.02 4.72
N VAL A 228 1.24 0.43 3.86
CA VAL A 228 -0.18 0.57 4.22
C VAL A 228 -1.11 0.11 3.10
N HIS A 229 -2.16 -0.62 3.47
CA HIS A 229 -3.30 -0.90 2.60
C HIS A 229 -4.44 0.08 2.92
N SER A 230 -4.53 1.18 2.17
CA SER A 230 -5.40 2.31 2.51
C SER A 230 -6.79 2.24 1.86
N TYR A 231 -7.45 1.08 1.94
CA TYR A 231 -8.74 0.87 1.30
C TYR A 231 -9.86 1.73 1.88
N ALA A 232 -10.70 2.31 1.01
CA ALA A 232 -11.77 3.22 1.42
C ALA A 232 -12.98 2.49 2.06
N ASN A 233 -13.13 1.19 1.79
CA ASN A 233 -14.20 0.36 2.33
C ASN A 233 -13.98 -0.03 3.81
N TYR A 234 -12.74 0.03 4.30
CA TYR A 234 -12.39 -0.38 5.65
C TYR A 234 -12.05 0.83 6.56
N PRO A 235 -12.56 0.91 7.81
CA PRO A 235 -13.62 0.10 8.42
C PRO A 235 -15.06 0.55 8.11
N TYR A 236 -15.29 1.58 7.26
CA TYR A 236 -16.58 2.30 7.24
C TYR A 236 -17.14 2.74 5.87
N TRP A 237 -16.81 2.12 4.72
CA TRP A 237 -17.37 2.52 3.41
C TRP A 237 -17.34 4.04 3.16
N ARG A 238 -16.19 4.66 3.40
CA ARG A 238 -16.07 6.11 3.33
C ARG A 238 -15.40 6.57 2.04
N PHE A 239 -15.44 7.87 1.78
CA PHE A 239 -14.59 8.46 0.75
C PHE A 239 -13.12 8.25 1.10
N PRO A 240 -12.24 7.90 0.14
CA PRO A 240 -10.81 7.70 0.38
C PRO A 240 -10.15 8.84 1.17
N SER A 241 -10.53 10.09 0.90
CA SER A 241 -10.00 11.28 1.57
C SER A 241 -10.32 11.34 3.07
N SER A 242 -11.39 10.69 3.52
CA SER A 242 -11.85 10.76 4.91
C SER A 242 -11.13 9.80 5.86
N THR A 243 -10.47 8.76 5.32
CA THR A 243 -9.76 7.73 6.10
C THR A 243 -8.25 7.86 6.00
N LEU A 244 -7.71 8.62 5.04
CA LEU A 244 -6.26 8.75 4.83
C LEU A 244 -5.51 9.17 6.11
N ASN A 245 -5.96 10.21 6.82
CA ASN A 245 -5.32 10.63 8.08
C ASN A 245 -5.37 9.55 9.16
N TRP A 246 -6.42 8.73 9.19
CA TRP A 246 -6.53 7.63 10.14
C TRP A 246 -5.48 6.54 9.85
N TYR A 247 -5.33 6.15 8.58
CA TYR A 247 -4.28 5.24 8.13
C TYR A 247 -2.88 5.78 8.46
N LEU A 248 -2.59 7.03 8.11
CA LEU A 248 -1.30 7.67 8.38
C LEU A 248 -0.99 7.78 9.88
N ASN A 249 -2.00 8.03 10.72
CA ASN A 249 -1.79 8.10 12.18
C ASN A 249 -1.58 6.73 12.81
N ASN A 250 -2.20 5.68 12.27
CA ASN A 250 -1.99 4.33 12.76
C ASN A 250 -0.65 3.76 12.33
N ILE A 251 -0.25 3.98 11.07
CA ILE A 251 1.01 3.43 10.58
C ILE A 251 2.23 4.03 11.29
N LYS A 252 2.13 5.30 11.72
CA LYS A 252 3.15 5.94 12.55
C LYS A 252 3.39 5.26 13.91
N LYS A 253 2.49 4.38 14.37
CA LYS A 253 2.66 3.60 15.60
C LYS A 253 3.57 2.38 15.41
N CYS A 254 3.70 1.90 14.17
CA CYS A 254 4.55 0.77 13.80
C CYS A 254 5.72 1.16 12.87
N SER A 255 5.77 2.41 12.40
CA SER A 255 6.91 2.97 11.67
C SER A 255 6.92 4.49 11.81
N SER A 256 7.73 5.00 12.74
CA SER A 256 7.64 6.39 13.21
C SER A 256 8.30 7.43 12.28
N GLU A 257 9.31 7.04 11.51
CA GLU A 257 10.14 7.99 10.71
C GLU A 257 10.37 7.57 9.25
N GLN A 258 9.88 6.40 8.83
CA GLN A 258 10.17 5.89 7.50
C GLN A 258 9.19 6.45 6.45
N PRO A 259 9.62 6.56 5.18
CA PRO A 259 8.70 6.81 4.08
C PRO A 259 7.59 5.76 4.05
N ILE A 260 6.34 6.20 3.84
CA ILE A 260 5.17 5.33 3.75
C ILE A 260 4.88 5.05 2.27
N ILE A 261 4.77 3.77 1.93
CA ILE A 261 4.28 3.30 0.63
C ILE A 261 2.89 2.70 0.84
N ALA A 262 1.92 3.09 0.01
CA ALA A 262 0.65 2.41 -0.05
C ALA A 262 0.73 1.35 -1.16
N THR A 263 0.98 0.09 -0.79
CA THR A 263 1.18 -0.98 -1.77
C THR A 263 -0.15 -1.51 -2.30
N GLU A 264 -1.25 -1.28 -1.58
CA GLU A 264 -2.61 -1.53 -2.07
C GLU A 264 -3.58 -0.42 -1.65
N THR A 265 -4.51 -0.11 -2.56
CA THR A 265 -5.68 0.73 -2.30
C THR A 265 -6.67 0.56 -3.44
N GLY A 266 -7.92 0.99 -3.25
CA GLY A 266 -8.91 0.96 -4.31
C GLY A 266 -10.34 0.92 -3.79
N TYR A 267 -11.26 0.71 -4.72
CA TYR A 267 -12.68 0.49 -4.49
C TYR A 267 -13.26 -0.35 -5.63
N PRO A 268 -14.23 -1.23 -5.37
CA PRO A 268 -14.92 -1.96 -6.42
C PRO A 268 -15.74 -1.00 -7.30
N THR A 269 -15.75 -1.24 -8.61
CA THR A 269 -16.71 -0.61 -9.53
C THR A 269 -18.02 -1.40 -9.49
N LEU A 270 -19.14 -0.72 -9.23
CA LEU A 270 -20.49 -1.30 -9.22
C LEU A 270 -20.88 -1.90 -10.58
#